data_AF-A0A968YG06-F1
#
_entry.id   AF-A0A968YG06-F1
#
_cell.length_a   1.000
_cell.length_b   1.000
_cell.length_c   1.000
_cell.angle_alpha   90.00
_cell.angle_beta   90.00
_cell.angle_gamma   90.00
#
_symmetry.space_group_name_H-M   'P 1'
#
loop_
_entity.id
_entity.type
_entity.pdbx_description
1 polymer ?
#
loop_
_entity_poly.entity_id
_entity_poly.type
_entity_poly.pdbx_seq_one_letter_code
_entity_poly.pdbx_strand_id
1 'polypeptide(L)'
;MPSIYYLAANDWLNITFRLCLALLVGAIIGIEREMRHKPAGLRTHMLVSFGAALFTIVSLATGSERPDTDALSRVIQGIAAGVGFLGAGEIVRQSSQESTRTEVRGLTSAAAIWVSAALGIAAGCGLWQLGLIAALLSLLVLSIFKRFES
;
A
#
# COMPACT_ATOMS: atom_id res chain seq x y z
N MET A 1 -15.43 8.44 23.93
CA MET A 1 -15.22 8.56 22.47
C MET A 1 -14.67 7.23 22.00
N PRO A 2 -15.38 6.45 21.15
CA PRO A 2 -14.75 5.28 20.54
C PRO A 2 -13.53 5.78 19.75
N SER A 3 -12.35 5.29 20.12
CA SER A 3 -11.14 5.56 19.35
C SER A 3 -11.35 4.98 17.95
N ILE A 4 -10.99 5.71 16.89
CA ILE A 4 -11.08 5.24 15.48
C ILE A 4 -10.39 3.86 15.31
N TYR A 5 -9.46 3.55 16.20
CA TYR A 5 -8.69 2.31 16.26
C TYR A 5 -9.40 1.14 16.97
N TYR A 6 -10.50 1.37 17.69
CA TYR A 6 -11.27 0.27 18.26
C TYR A 6 -12.03 -0.46 17.15
N LEU A 7 -11.72 -1.74 16.96
CA LEU A 7 -12.33 -2.60 15.97
C LEU A 7 -12.67 -3.93 16.62
N ALA A 8 -13.95 -4.16 16.90
CA ALA A 8 -14.39 -5.43 17.43
C ALA A 8 -14.28 -6.51 16.34
N ALA A 9 -13.83 -7.72 16.70
CA ALA A 9 -13.64 -8.82 15.74
C ALA A 9 -14.93 -9.24 15.03
N ASN A 10 -16.10 -8.91 15.60
CA ASN A 10 -17.41 -9.15 15.03
C ASN A 10 -17.98 -7.96 14.24
N ASP A 11 -17.27 -6.84 14.13
CA ASP A 11 -17.67 -5.68 13.32
C ASP A 11 -17.35 -5.90 11.83
N TRP A 12 -18.04 -6.88 11.24
CA TRP A 12 -17.82 -7.31 9.87
C TRP A 12 -18.04 -6.20 8.85
N LEU A 13 -18.99 -5.29 9.10
CA LEU A 13 -19.25 -4.17 8.19
C LEU A 13 -18.04 -3.24 8.10
N ASN A 14 -17.44 -2.89 9.25
CA ASN A 14 -16.27 -2.02 9.29
C ASN A 14 -15.03 -2.73 8.69
N ILE A 15 -14.84 -4.02 9.01
CA ILE A 15 -13.77 -4.85 8.45
C ILE A 15 -13.88 -4.92 6.91
N THR A 16 -15.05 -5.28 6.39
CA THR A 16 -15.29 -5.37 4.94
C THR A 16 -15.09 -4.01 4.27
N PHE A 17 -15.60 -2.93 4.87
CA PHE A 17 -15.39 -1.59 4.33
C PHE A 17 -13.91 -1.22 4.21
N ARG A 18 -13.11 -1.45 5.27
CA ARG A 18 -11.66 -1.16 5.27
C ARG A 18 -10.90 -1.99 4.23
N LEU A 19 -11.23 -3.27 4.10
CA LEU A 19 -10.60 -4.16 3.10
C LEU A 19 -10.99 -3.78 1.67
N CYS A 20 -12.26 -3.46 1.42
CA CYS A 20 -12.71 -2.96 0.12
C CYS A 20 -12.05 -1.62 -0.22
N LEU A 21 -11.94 -0.71 0.75
CA LEU A 21 -11.24 0.56 0.57
C LEU A 21 -9.77 0.32 0.20
N ALA A 22 -9.08 -0.60 0.88
CA ALA A 22 -7.70 -0.97 0.57
C ALA A 22 -7.56 -1.50 -0.87
N LEU A 23 -8.48 -2.36 -1.31
CA LEU A 23 -8.51 -2.84 -2.70
C LEU A 23 -8.72 -1.67 -3.68
N LEU A 24 -9.62 -0.74 -3.38
CA LEU A 24 -9.91 0.41 -4.25
C LEU A 24 -8.70 1.37 -4.36
N VAL A 25 -8.08 1.76 -3.25
CA VAL A 25 -6.91 2.66 -3.28
C VAL A 25 -5.70 1.99 -3.92
N GLY A 26 -5.50 0.68 -3.70
CA GLY A 26 -4.50 -0.10 -4.42
C GLY A 26 -4.79 -0.19 -5.91
N ALA A 27 -6.06 -0.34 -6.30
CA ALA A 27 -6.48 -0.38 -7.70
C ALA A 27 -6.21 0.95 -8.40
N ILE A 28 -6.48 2.08 -7.74
CA ILE A 28 -6.24 3.43 -8.29
C ILE A 28 -4.77 3.59 -8.72
N ILE A 29 -3.82 3.23 -7.85
CA ILE A 29 -2.39 3.26 -8.20
C ILE A 29 -2.10 2.22 -9.29
N GLY A 30 -2.61 1.01 -9.14
CA GLY A 30 -2.38 -0.10 -10.04
C GLY A 30 -2.84 0.13 -11.49
N ILE A 31 -3.95 0.82 -11.70
CA ILE A 31 -4.46 1.22 -13.03
C ILE A 31 -3.45 2.16 -13.71
N GLU A 32 -2.96 3.18 -13.00
CA GLU A 32 -1.92 4.06 -13.54
C GLU A 32 -0.70 3.24 -13.97
N ARG A 33 -0.24 2.32 -13.11
CA ARG A 33 0.94 1.49 -13.41
C ARG A 33 0.72 0.61 -14.64
N GLU A 34 -0.43 -0.05 -14.73
CA GLU A 34 -0.77 -0.94 -15.84
C GLU A 34 -0.90 -0.17 -17.16
N MET A 35 -1.56 1.00 -17.14
CA MET A 35 -1.65 1.90 -18.30
C MET A 35 -0.29 2.39 -18.79
N ARG A 36 0.71 2.46 -17.90
CA ARG A 36 2.10 2.80 -18.24
C ARG A 36 2.96 1.58 -18.57
N HIS A 37 2.37 0.41 -18.75
CA HIS A 37 3.05 -0.86 -19.02
C HIS A 37 4.14 -1.18 -17.99
N LYS A 38 3.90 -0.84 -16.72
CA LYS A 38 4.84 -1.12 -15.64
C LYS A 38 4.73 -2.59 -15.21
N PRO A 39 5.85 -3.24 -14.85
CA PRO A 39 5.86 -4.68 -14.58
C PRO A 39 5.03 -5.09 -13.35
N ALA A 40 5.03 -4.25 -12.31
CA ALA A 40 4.05 -4.27 -11.22
C ALA A 40 2.81 -3.43 -11.63
N GLY A 41 1.71 -4.12 -11.97
CA GLY A 41 0.45 -3.51 -12.44
C GLY A 41 -0.70 -3.67 -11.44
N LEU A 42 -1.94 -3.59 -11.92
CA LEU A 42 -3.16 -3.55 -11.10
C LEU A 42 -3.21 -4.58 -9.97
N ARG A 43 -3.05 -5.87 -10.32
CA ARG A 43 -3.15 -6.98 -9.35
C ARG A 43 -2.13 -6.85 -8.23
N THR A 44 -0.90 -6.43 -8.54
CA THR A 44 0.17 -6.27 -7.56
C THR A 44 -0.19 -5.20 -6.54
N HIS A 45 -0.60 -4.03 -7.00
CA HIS A 45 -0.91 -2.91 -6.12
C HIS A 45 -2.16 -3.17 -5.28
N MET A 46 -3.18 -3.83 -5.83
CA MET A 46 -4.35 -4.28 -5.07
C MET A 46 -3.98 -5.25 -3.96
N LEU A 47 -3.17 -6.28 -4.26
CA LEU A 47 -2.78 -7.29 -3.27
C LEU A 47 -1.86 -6.73 -2.19
N VAL A 48 -0.92 -5.85 -2.55
CA VAL A 48 -0.03 -5.19 -1.58
C VAL A 48 -0.83 -4.32 -0.61
N SER A 49 -1.77 -3.51 -1.13
CA SER A 49 -2.62 -2.66 -0.29
C SER A 49 -3.57 -3.49 0.58
N PHE A 50 -4.22 -4.49 0.01
CA PHE A 50 -5.11 -5.41 0.72
C PHE A 50 -4.38 -6.19 1.83
N GLY A 51 -3.21 -6.76 1.54
CA GLY A 51 -2.42 -7.51 2.51
C GLY A 51 -1.96 -6.64 3.68
N ALA A 52 -1.53 -5.41 3.40
CA ALA A 52 -1.17 -4.45 4.43
C ALA A 52 -2.38 -4.10 5.33
N ALA A 53 -3.54 -3.84 4.74
CA ALA A 53 -4.78 -3.60 5.49
C ALA A 53 -5.17 -4.81 6.35
N LEU A 54 -5.05 -6.03 5.80
CA LEU A 54 -5.37 -7.27 6.50
C LEU A 54 -4.48 -7.45 7.74
N PHE A 55 -3.16 -7.29 7.63
CA PHE A 55 -2.26 -7.39 8.78
C PHE A 55 -2.55 -6.32 9.84
N THR A 56 -2.84 -5.09 9.41
CA THR A 56 -3.27 -4.02 10.32
C THR A 56 -4.56 -4.37 11.06
N ILE A 57 -5.58 -4.85 10.35
CA ILE A 57 -6.87 -5.26 10.94
C ILE A 57 -6.70 -6.41 11.91
N VAL A 58 -5.90 -7.44 11.55
CA VAL A 58 -5.59 -8.55 12.46
C VAL A 58 -5.03 -8.02 13.77
N SER A 59 -4.05 -7.11 13.71
CA SER A 59 -3.47 -6.50 14.92
C SER A 59 -4.49 -5.75 15.77
N LEU A 60 -5.41 -5.02 15.15
CA LEU A 60 -6.43 -4.24 15.85
C LEU A 60 -7.53 -5.12 16.45
N ALA A 61 -7.94 -6.16 15.73
CA ALA A 61 -9.03 -7.06 16.13
C ALA A 61 -8.60 -8.10 17.19
N THR A 62 -7.30 -8.43 17.27
CA THR A 62 -6.76 -9.32 18.31
C THR A 62 -6.32 -8.59 19.58
N GLY A 63 -6.36 -7.26 19.59
CA GLY A 63 -6.03 -6.46 20.77
C GLY A 63 -7.07 -6.62 21.89
N SER A 64 -6.65 -6.42 23.13
CA SER A 64 -7.57 -6.23 24.26
C SER A 64 -8.41 -4.95 24.07
N GLU A 65 -9.36 -4.66 24.98
CA GLU A 65 -10.33 -3.55 24.80
C GLU A 65 -9.74 -2.16 24.50
N ARG A 66 -8.42 -1.98 24.65
CA ARG A 66 -7.68 -0.78 24.25
C ARG A 66 -6.68 -1.11 23.14
N PRO A 67 -6.59 -0.27 22.09
CA PRO A 67 -5.58 -0.44 21.04
C PRO A 67 -4.16 -0.45 21.63
N ASP A 68 -3.46 -1.58 21.51
CA ASP A 68 -2.03 -1.65 21.79
C ASP A 68 -1.27 -0.95 20.64
N THR A 69 -0.90 0.30 20.90
CA THR A 69 -0.23 1.15 19.92
C THR A 69 1.18 0.62 19.60
N ASP A 70 1.82 -0.07 20.54
CA ASP A 70 3.13 -0.67 20.32
C ASP A 70 3.02 -1.90 19.42
N ALA A 71 1.99 -2.73 19.62
CA ALA A 71 1.71 -3.85 18.71
C ALA A 71 1.42 -3.37 17.29
N LEU A 72 0.57 -2.34 17.14
CA LEU A 72 0.28 -1.75 15.83
C LEU A 72 1.55 -1.17 15.18
N SER A 73 2.39 -0.47 15.95
CA SER A 73 3.66 0.07 15.47
C SER A 73 4.60 -1.03 14.95
N ARG A 74 4.72 -2.15 15.68
CA ARG A 74 5.52 -3.31 15.23
C ARG A 74 4.98 -3.94 13.95
N VAL A 75 3.66 -4.05 13.80
CA VAL A 75 3.03 -4.55 12.58
C VAL A 75 3.31 -3.62 11.40
N ILE A 76 3.19 -2.31 11.58
CA ILE A 76 3.51 -1.31 10.55
C ILE A 76 4.99 -1.40 10.13
N GLN A 77 5.91 -1.51 11.09
CA GLN A 77 7.34 -1.70 10.81
C GLN A 77 7.60 -2.99 10.02
N GLY A 78 6.95 -4.10 10.40
CA GLY A 78 7.05 -5.37 9.69
C GLY A 78 6.54 -5.30 8.26
N ILE A 79 5.39 -4.65 8.03
CA ILE A 79 4.85 -4.42 6.68
C ILE A 79 5.81 -3.56 5.86
N ALA A 80 6.30 -2.45 6.41
CA ALA A 80 7.22 -1.55 5.71
C ALA A 80 8.52 -2.25 5.30
N ALA A 81 9.09 -3.09 6.19
CA ALA A 81 10.26 -3.91 5.89
C ALA A 81 9.97 -4.97 4.81
N GLY A 82 8.86 -5.71 4.93
CA GLY A 82 8.49 -6.75 3.97
C GLY A 82 8.21 -6.22 2.56
N VAL A 83 7.59 -5.04 2.46
CA VAL A 83 7.32 -4.38 1.18
C VAL A 83 8.61 -3.88 0.53
N GLY A 84 9.65 -3.57 1.32
CA GLY A 84 10.99 -3.27 0.82
C GLY A 84 11.56 -4.39 -0.05
N PHE A 85 11.32 -5.66 0.31
CA PHE A 85 11.73 -6.81 -0.50
C PHE A 85 11.00 -6.87 -1.86
N LEU A 86 9.70 -6.57 -1.89
CA LEU A 86 8.94 -6.49 -3.16
C LEU A 86 9.44 -5.35 -4.05
N GLY A 87 9.76 -4.19 -3.45
CA GLY A 87 10.35 -3.06 -4.17
C GLY A 87 11.72 -3.37 -4.75
N ALA A 88 12.60 -4.01 -3.97
CA ALA A 88 13.90 -4.48 -4.44
C ALA A 88 13.76 -5.51 -5.57
N GLY A 89 12.83 -6.46 -5.43
CA GLY A 89 12.51 -7.44 -6.47
C GLY A 89 12.07 -6.80 -7.78
N GLU A 90 11.28 -5.72 -7.72
CA GLU A 90 10.85 -4.96 -8.90
C GLU A 90 12.02 -4.23 -9.58
N ILE A 91 12.95 -3.65 -8.80
CA ILE A 91 14.16 -2.99 -9.33
C ILE A 91 15.06 -4.01 -10.03
N VAL A 92 15.33 -5.15 -9.38
CA VAL A 92 16.17 -6.21 -9.94
C VAL A 92 15.56 -6.77 -11.22
N ARG A 93 14.25 -7.07 -11.20
CA ARG A 93 13.52 -7.56 -12.38
C ARG A 93 13.62 -6.61 -13.56
N GLN A 94 13.42 -5.30 -13.36
CA GLN A 94 13.54 -4.32 -14.44
C GLN A 94 14.98 -4.16 -14.94
N SER A 95 15.95 -4.17 -14.03
CA SER A 95 17.36 -3.98 -14.39
C SER A 95 17.93 -5.20 -15.14
N SER A 96 17.46 -6.42 -14.84
CA SER A 96 17.91 -7.65 -15.52
C SER A 96 17.34 -7.83 -16.94
N GLN A 97 16.20 -7.20 -17.27
CA GLN A 97 15.60 -7.30 -18.60
C GLN A 97 16.39 -6.54 -19.68
N GLU A 98 17.29 -5.64 -19.31
CA GLU A 98 18.05 -4.79 -20.24
C GLU A 98 19.54 -5.17 -20.21
N SER A 99 19.87 -6.28 -20.88
CA SER A 99 21.17 -6.99 -20.79
C SER A 99 22.39 -6.27 -21.38
N THR A 100 22.49 -4.94 -21.35
CA THR A 100 23.62 -4.23 -21.98
C THR A 100 24.23 -3.12 -21.13
N ARG A 101 23.65 -2.77 -19.96
CA ARG A 101 24.27 -1.87 -18.97
C ARG A 101 23.64 -2.06 -17.59
N THR A 102 24.46 -2.02 -16.54
CA THR A 102 24.04 -2.02 -15.13
C THR A 102 23.38 -0.69 -14.75
N GLU A 103 22.27 -0.35 -15.39
CA GLU A 103 21.51 0.86 -15.09
C GLU A 103 20.35 0.50 -14.15
N VAL A 104 20.28 1.14 -12.97
CA VAL A 104 19.22 0.89 -11.99
C VAL A 104 17.90 1.45 -12.53
N ARG A 105 16.95 0.58 -12.87
CA ARG A 105 15.59 0.95 -13.32
C ARG A 105 14.53 0.52 -12.32
N GLY A 106 13.35 1.13 -12.42
CA GLY A 106 12.20 0.72 -11.61
C GLY A 106 12.07 1.38 -10.23
N LEU A 107 12.90 2.37 -9.89
CA LEU A 107 12.80 3.10 -8.62
C LEU A 107 11.40 3.67 -8.35
N THR A 108 10.76 4.28 -9.35
CA THR A 108 9.38 4.79 -9.22
C THR A 108 8.36 3.66 -9.06
N SER A 109 8.58 2.49 -9.68
CA SER A 109 7.69 1.33 -9.47
C SER A 109 7.84 0.77 -8.06
N ALA A 110 9.06 0.66 -7.54
CA ALA A 110 9.30 0.28 -6.16
C ALA A 110 8.65 1.26 -5.17
N ALA A 111 8.78 2.56 -5.41
CA ALA A 111 8.13 3.59 -4.60
C ALA A 111 6.59 3.49 -4.66
N ALA A 112 6.01 3.21 -5.83
CA ALA A 112 4.57 3.02 -5.97
C ALA A 112 4.06 1.79 -5.19
N ILE A 113 4.83 0.69 -5.17
CA ILE A 113 4.52 -0.50 -4.36
C ILE A 113 4.53 -0.14 -2.88
N TRP A 114 5.55 0.61 -2.44
CA TRP A 114 5.67 1.08 -1.06
C TRP A 114 4.50 1.95 -0.62
N VAL A 115 4.11 2.93 -1.45
CA VAL A 115 2.94 3.78 -1.22
C VAL A 115 1.65 2.96 -1.16
N SER A 116 1.49 1.93 -1.99
CA SER A 116 0.28 1.10 -1.99
C SER A 116 0.10 0.35 -0.67
N ALA A 117 1.20 -0.11 -0.07
CA ALA A 117 1.18 -0.69 1.26
C ALA A 117 0.77 0.35 2.32
N ALA A 118 1.36 1.55 2.27
CA ALA A 118 1.01 2.63 3.20
C ALA A 118 -0.48 3.02 3.11
N LEU A 119 -1.05 3.07 1.91
CA LEU A 119 -2.50 3.27 1.70
C LEU A 119 -3.34 2.13 2.30
N GLY A 120 -2.85 0.90 2.19
CA GLY A 120 -3.47 -0.28 2.82
C GLY A 120 -3.46 -0.19 4.35
N ILE A 121 -2.33 0.20 4.95
CA ILE A 121 -2.21 0.45 6.38
C ILE A 121 -3.22 1.53 6.82
N ALA A 122 -3.28 2.65 6.10
CA ALA A 122 -4.22 3.73 6.42
C ALA A 122 -5.68 3.25 6.37
N ALA A 123 -6.06 2.48 5.36
CA ALA A 123 -7.37 1.85 5.26
C ALA A 123 -7.63 0.87 6.41
N GLY A 124 -6.66 0.00 6.75
CA GLY A 124 -6.75 -0.94 7.86
C GLY A 124 -6.90 -0.27 9.23
N CYS A 125 -6.25 0.89 9.43
CA CYS A 125 -6.40 1.74 10.61
C CYS A 125 -7.75 2.49 10.67
N GLY A 126 -8.56 2.43 9.61
CA GLY A 126 -9.81 3.21 9.51
C GLY A 126 -9.61 4.69 9.17
N LEU A 127 -8.39 5.08 8.77
CA LEU A 127 -8.02 6.46 8.42
C LEU A 127 -8.33 6.73 6.94
N TRP A 128 -9.59 6.56 6.54
CA TRP A 128 -10.00 6.61 5.13
C TRP A 128 -9.77 7.98 4.48
N GLN A 129 -9.98 9.08 5.21
CA GLN A 129 -9.71 10.43 4.69
C GLN A 129 -8.21 10.60 4.36
N LEU A 130 -7.33 10.13 5.25
CA LEU A 130 -5.88 10.15 5.04
C LEU A 130 -5.51 9.29 3.83
N GLY A 131 -6.11 8.10 3.72
CA GLY A 131 -5.92 7.21 2.57
C GLY A 131 -6.33 7.87 1.25
N LEU A 132 -7.48 8.54 1.19
CA LEU A 132 -7.94 9.23 -0.02
C LEU A 132 -7.02 10.40 -0.41
N ILE A 133 -6.65 11.24 0.55
CA ILE A 133 -5.72 12.36 0.30
C ILE A 133 -4.37 11.83 -0.19
N ALA A 134 -3.82 10.83 0.48
CA ALA A 134 -2.55 10.22 0.09
C ALA A 134 -2.63 9.55 -1.29
N ALA A 135 -3.73 8.89 -1.63
CA ALA A 135 -3.92 8.27 -2.95
C ALA A 135 -3.95 9.34 -4.06
N LEU A 136 -4.67 10.45 -3.85
CA LEU A 136 -4.73 11.56 -4.79
C LEU A 136 -3.36 12.21 -5.00
N LEU A 137 -2.63 12.50 -3.92
CA LEU A 137 -1.27 13.05 -4.00
C LEU A 137 -0.31 12.09 -4.70
N SER A 138 -0.44 10.79 -4.43
CA SER A 138 0.39 9.77 -5.08
C SER A 138 0.12 9.69 -6.57
N LEU A 139 -1.15 9.72 -6.99
CA LEU A 139 -1.51 9.80 -8.40
C LEU A 139 -1.00 11.07 -9.07
N LEU A 140 -1.09 12.21 -8.38
CA LEU A 140 -0.58 13.49 -8.86
C LEU A 140 0.92 13.39 -9.15
N VAL A 141 1.69 12.81 -8.22
CA VAL A 141 3.13 12.57 -8.40
C VAL A 141 3.38 11.62 -9.58
N LEU A 142 2.68 10.48 -9.64
CA LEU A 142 2.88 9.48 -10.69
C LEU A 142 2.46 9.97 -12.09
N SER A 143 1.43 10.80 -12.17
CA SER A 143 0.80 11.20 -13.44
C SER A 143 1.29 12.53 -13.99
N ILE A 144 1.45 13.55 -13.14
CA ILE A 144 1.75 14.92 -13.57
C ILE A 144 3.26 15.13 -13.72
N PHE A 145 4.06 14.72 -12.73
CA PHE A 145 5.49 15.01 -12.73
C PHE A 145 6.27 14.24 -13.80
N LYS A 146 5.78 13.07 -14.22
CA LYS A 146 6.35 12.34 -15.35
C LYS A 146 6.37 13.16 -16.65
N ARG A 147 5.40 14.07 -16.85
CA ARG A 147 5.35 14.91 -18.05
C ARG A 147 6.51 15.93 -18.12
N PHE A 148 7.17 16.18 -16.99
CA PHE A 148 8.34 17.05 -16.90
C PHE A 148 9.67 16.29 -16.98
N GLU A 149 9.65 14.96 -16.83
CA GLU A 149 10.83 14.08 -16.97
C GLU A 149 10.95 13.48 -18.40
N SER A 150 10.04 13.84 -19.32
CA SER A 150 10.06 13.43 -20.73
C SER A 150 10.73 14.50 -21.59
#